data_AF-A0A0D2N5L6-F1
#
_entry.id   AF-A0A0D2N5L6-F1
#
_cell.length_a   1.000
_cell.length_b   1.000
_cell.length_c   1.000
_cell.angle_alpha   90.00
_cell.angle_beta   90.00
_cell.angle_gamma   90.00
#
_symmetry.space_group_name_H-M   'P 1'
#
loop_
_entity.id
_entity.type
_entity.pdbx_description
1 polymer ?
#
loop_
_entity_poly.entity_id
_entity_poly.type
_entity_poly.pdbx_seq_one_letter_code
_entity_poly.pdbx_strand_id
1 'polypeptide(L)'
;MGFQSRGSNEDPSTSLKDGWRESNITIQVPDGNEHIDEGDIPTFVIHGLHHRSITAVIRSVFEDTTSRRFHYTPFKSFWKNSSDSPAQRVYDELYSSDSMIEAHTKLQQSPPERGCELERVVASLMFWSDSTHLANFGTASLWPLYLFFGNQSKSLRGKPRTASCHHIAYIPKLPANFHDFVSALTGEAPTADILTHCRREVMHAVWALLLDEEFLHAYKHGIVIECPDGISRRFYPRIFTYSADYPEKVLLATIRNFGSMPCPRCLVSKERIPEVGMNNDDKRRENNRRVADDNLFSKIKTARTWIYNQGLRVKAAAVERLLSPTSLVPTANAFSVLSQFGLDYHTMLVVDFMHEFELGVWKATFKHLIRILFAHGGSTISSLNERYRAVPTFGRSTIRKFTENASAMKKLAARDYEDLLQVSNID
;
A
#
# COMPACT_ATOMS: atom_id res chain seq x y z
N MET A 1 2.98 -34.34 -11.21
CA MET A 1 2.33 -35.63 -10.89
C MET A 1 0.91 -35.34 -10.48
N GLY A 2 -0.05 -35.81 -11.26
CA GLY A 2 -1.47 -35.51 -11.08
C GLY A 2 -2.05 -36.26 -9.90
N PHE A 3 -2.98 -35.60 -9.19
CA PHE A 3 -3.81 -36.24 -8.17
C PHE A 3 -5.24 -36.31 -8.69
N GLN A 4 -5.70 -37.54 -8.90
CA GLN A 4 -7.07 -37.89 -9.26
C GLN A 4 -7.99 -37.67 -8.06
N SER A 5 -9.15 -37.07 -8.32
CA SER A 5 -10.27 -36.98 -7.38
C SER A 5 -11.10 -38.28 -7.46
N ARG A 6 -11.49 -38.80 -6.29
CA ARG A 6 -12.68 -39.66 -6.16
C ARG A 6 -13.73 -38.87 -5.40
N GLY A 7 -14.90 -38.74 -5.99
CA GLY A 7 -16.03 -38.00 -5.44
C GLY A 7 -16.87 -38.82 -4.46
N SER A 8 -17.56 -38.10 -3.58
CA SER A 8 -18.82 -38.47 -2.94
C SER A 8 -19.62 -37.19 -2.71
N ASN A 9 -20.92 -37.24 -3.02
CA ASN A 9 -21.86 -36.12 -3.11
C ASN A 9 -22.30 -35.55 -1.74
N GLU A 10 -22.84 -34.32 -1.82
CA GLU A 10 -23.71 -33.56 -0.90
C GLU A 10 -23.06 -32.60 0.12
N ASP A 11 -23.05 -31.29 -0.21
CA ASP A 11 -23.88 -30.20 0.39
C ASP A 11 -23.47 -28.83 -0.23
N PRO A 12 -24.38 -27.96 -0.75
CA PRO A 12 -24.00 -26.70 -1.39
C PRO A 12 -23.86 -25.57 -0.35
N SER A 13 -22.94 -25.74 0.61
CA SER A 13 -22.32 -24.62 1.30
C SER A 13 -20.86 -24.59 0.86
N THR A 14 -20.54 -23.75 -0.11
CA THR A 14 -19.17 -23.51 -0.56
C THR A 14 -18.39 -22.79 0.56
N SER A 15 -17.95 -23.53 1.57
CA SER A 15 -16.84 -23.11 2.42
C SER A 15 -15.57 -23.26 1.58
N LEU A 16 -15.15 -22.17 0.95
CA LEU A 16 -13.82 -22.11 0.34
C LEU A 16 -12.80 -22.41 1.44
N LYS A 17 -12.07 -23.51 1.28
CA LYS A 17 -11.28 -24.23 2.30
C LYS A 17 -10.20 -23.43 3.05
N ASP A 18 -9.99 -22.15 2.72
CA ASP A 18 -8.95 -21.29 3.34
C ASP A 18 -9.49 -19.90 3.79
N GLY A 19 -10.81 -19.77 3.95
CA GLY A 19 -11.46 -18.53 4.40
C GLY A 19 -11.61 -17.46 3.32
N TRP A 20 -11.43 -17.83 2.05
CA TRP A 20 -11.78 -16.97 0.91
C TRP A 20 -13.30 -16.83 0.78
N ARG A 21 -13.74 -15.66 0.33
CA ARG A 21 -15.12 -15.33 0.05
C ARG A 21 -15.17 -14.61 -1.28
N GLU A 22 -16.27 -14.79 -1.99
CA GLU A 22 -16.59 -13.98 -3.16
C GLU A 22 -17.68 -12.99 -2.77
N SER A 23 -17.53 -11.74 -3.18
CA SER A 23 -18.52 -10.70 -2.92
C SER A 23 -18.62 -9.74 -4.10
N ASN A 24 -19.71 -8.99 -4.12
CA ASN A 24 -19.91 -7.91 -5.07
C ASN A 24 -19.52 -6.59 -4.41
N ILE A 25 -18.96 -5.67 -5.18
CA ILE A 25 -18.80 -4.27 -4.78
C ILE A 25 -19.72 -3.41 -5.63
N THR A 26 -20.24 -2.35 -5.03
CA THR A 26 -21.13 -1.41 -5.71
C THR A 26 -20.49 -0.03 -5.66
N ILE A 27 -20.47 0.67 -6.79
CA ILE A 27 -19.99 2.05 -6.89
C ILE A 27 -21.10 2.96 -7.39
N GLN A 28 -21.11 4.21 -6.94
CA GLN A 28 -21.97 5.26 -7.51
C GLN A 28 -21.36 5.78 -8.82
N VAL A 29 -22.18 5.96 -9.84
CA VAL A 29 -21.77 6.41 -11.18
C VAL A 29 -22.40 7.77 -11.49
N PRO A 30 -21.60 8.83 -11.74
CA PRO A 30 -22.15 10.11 -12.17
C PRO A 30 -22.78 10.00 -13.55
N ASP A 31 -24.05 10.40 -13.67
CA ASP A 31 -24.82 10.42 -14.93
C ASP A 31 -25.02 11.83 -15.49
N GLY A 32 -24.69 12.87 -14.71
CA GLY A 32 -24.85 14.27 -15.10
C GLY A 32 -26.25 14.83 -14.84
N ASN A 33 -27.11 14.10 -14.11
CA ASN A 33 -28.44 14.56 -13.72
C ASN A 33 -28.48 15.01 -12.25
N GLU A 34 -29.50 15.80 -11.91
CA GLU A 34 -29.76 16.15 -10.51
C GLU A 34 -30.51 15.00 -9.81
N HIS A 35 -30.09 14.67 -8.59
CA HIS A 35 -30.65 13.62 -7.75
C HIS A 35 -30.93 14.16 -6.35
N ILE A 36 -32.19 14.07 -5.91
CA ILE A 36 -32.62 14.57 -4.60
C ILE A 36 -32.26 13.55 -3.52
N ASP A 37 -32.59 12.28 -3.75
CA ASP A 37 -32.32 11.20 -2.81
C ASP A 37 -31.06 10.40 -3.20
N GLU A 38 -30.29 9.95 -2.20
CA GLU A 38 -29.08 9.14 -2.48
C GLU A 38 -29.39 7.81 -3.19
N GLY A 39 -30.61 7.28 -3.02
CA GLY A 39 -31.07 6.06 -3.67
C GLY A 39 -31.34 6.20 -5.17
N ASP A 40 -31.52 7.43 -5.66
CA ASP A 40 -31.75 7.72 -7.08
C ASP A 40 -30.44 7.73 -7.88
N ILE A 41 -29.31 7.97 -7.19
CA ILE A 41 -27.98 8.02 -7.81
C ILE A 41 -27.68 6.66 -8.45
N PRO A 42 -27.39 6.60 -9.76
CA PRO A 42 -27.10 5.34 -10.44
C PRO A 42 -25.94 4.60 -9.81
N THR A 43 -26.10 3.29 -9.66
CA THR A 43 -25.05 2.41 -9.13
C THR A 43 -24.67 1.33 -10.11
N PHE A 44 -23.41 0.91 -10.05
CA PHE A 44 -22.88 -0.17 -10.86
C PHE A 44 -22.28 -1.24 -9.96
N VAL A 45 -22.73 -2.49 -10.17
CA VAL A 45 -22.29 -3.66 -9.40
C VAL A 45 -21.16 -4.35 -10.15
N ILE A 46 -20.05 -4.57 -9.46
CA ILE A 46 -18.90 -5.33 -9.95
C ILE A 46 -18.86 -6.63 -9.19
N HIS A 47 -18.98 -7.72 -9.94
CA HIS A 47 -18.97 -9.09 -9.41
C HIS A 47 -17.55 -9.64 -9.30
N GLY A 48 -17.38 -10.68 -8.48
CA GLY A 48 -16.16 -11.49 -8.47
C GLY A 48 -15.01 -10.96 -7.62
N LEU A 49 -15.25 -10.06 -6.65
CA LEU A 49 -14.22 -9.71 -5.68
C LEU A 49 -13.94 -10.93 -4.80
N HIS A 50 -12.77 -11.52 -4.97
CA HIS A 50 -12.26 -12.57 -4.09
C HIS A 50 -11.48 -11.92 -2.96
N HIS A 51 -11.89 -12.20 -1.72
CA HIS A 51 -11.27 -11.60 -0.53
C HIS A 51 -11.32 -12.52 0.70
N ARG A 52 -10.57 -12.14 1.74
CA ARG A 52 -10.56 -12.76 3.06
C ARG A 52 -10.80 -11.68 4.11
N SER A 53 -11.54 -12.04 5.16
CA SER A 53 -11.68 -11.16 6.32
C SER A 53 -10.31 -10.90 6.97
N ILE A 54 -10.00 -9.63 7.22
CA ILE A 54 -8.75 -9.24 7.88
C ILE A 54 -8.70 -9.82 9.30
N THR A 55 -9.80 -9.80 10.05
CA THR A 55 -9.87 -10.34 11.41
C THR A 55 -9.66 -11.86 11.42
N ALA A 56 -10.20 -12.58 10.42
CA ALA A 56 -9.96 -14.01 10.26
C ALA A 56 -8.48 -14.31 9.97
N VAL A 57 -7.82 -13.49 9.13
CA VAL A 57 -6.38 -13.61 8.88
C VAL A 57 -5.57 -13.34 10.15
N ILE A 58 -5.91 -12.29 10.90
CA ILE A 58 -5.27 -11.99 12.19
C ILE A 58 -5.37 -13.18 13.13
N ARG A 59 -6.58 -13.72 13.33
CA ARG A 59 -6.81 -14.88 14.19
C ARG A 59 -5.93 -16.06 13.78
N SER A 60 -6.01 -16.46 12.51
CA SER A 60 -5.24 -17.58 11.97
C SER A 60 -3.73 -17.40 12.17
N VAL A 61 -3.20 -16.19 12.02
CA VAL A 61 -1.76 -15.93 12.15
C VAL A 61 -1.29 -15.98 13.59
N PHE A 62 -2.05 -15.43 14.53
CA PHE A 62 -1.64 -15.41 15.94
C PHE A 62 -1.91 -16.74 16.66
N GLU A 63 -2.85 -17.56 16.17
CA GLU A 63 -3.08 -18.95 16.64
C GLU A 63 -2.04 -19.94 16.07
N ASP A 64 -1.39 -19.62 14.94
CA ASP A 64 -0.42 -20.50 14.31
C ASP A 64 0.89 -20.60 15.11
N THR A 65 1.50 -21.79 15.12
CA THR A 65 2.75 -22.06 15.87
C THR A 65 3.92 -21.15 15.51
N THR A 66 3.94 -20.56 14.30
CA THR A 66 4.94 -19.58 13.89
C THR A 66 4.86 -18.27 14.68
N SER A 67 3.70 -17.96 15.27
CA SER A 67 3.50 -16.77 16.10
C SER A 67 4.33 -16.78 17.39
N ARG A 68 4.86 -17.95 17.82
CA ARG A 68 5.84 -18.07 18.91
C ARG A 68 7.12 -17.25 18.68
N ARG A 69 7.41 -16.88 17.43
CA ARG A 69 8.57 -16.04 17.07
C ARG A 69 8.22 -14.57 16.88
N PHE A 70 6.98 -14.17 17.19
CA PHE A 70 6.55 -12.79 17.07
C PHE A 70 6.96 -12.00 18.31
N HIS A 71 7.16 -10.70 18.12
CA HIS A 71 7.38 -9.76 19.20
C HIS A 71 6.06 -9.05 19.50
N TYR A 72 5.49 -9.32 20.69
CA TYR A 72 4.26 -8.70 21.17
C TYR A 72 4.52 -7.39 21.93
N THR A 73 5.62 -7.34 22.68
CA THR A 73 6.09 -6.15 23.39
C THR A 73 7.19 -5.47 22.58
N PRO A 74 7.03 -4.21 22.18
CA PRO A 74 8.06 -3.50 21.44
C PRO A 74 9.22 -3.04 22.34
N PHE A 75 10.38 -2.81 21.74
CA PHE A 75 11.59 -2.41 22.47
C PHE A 75 12.52 -1.57 21.61
N LYS A 76 13.43 -0.80 22.22
CA LYS A 76 14.51 -0.12 21.49
C LYS A 76 15.76 -1.00 21.50
N SER A 77 16.37 -1.19 20.33
CA SER A 77 17.65 -1.89 20.21
C SER A 77 18.79 -0.88 20.08
N PHE A 78 19.88 -1.12 20.79
CA PHE A 78 21.08 -0.29 20.75
C PHE A 78 22.31 -1.15 20.50
N TRP A 79 23.16 -0.71 19.59
CA TRP A 79 24.46 -1.31 19.34
C TRP A 79 25.54 -0.52 20.06
N LYS A 80 26.51 -1.25 20.62
CA LYS A 80 27.66 -0.68 21.32
C LYS A 80 28.91 -1.41 20.84
N ASN A 81 29.85 -0.68 20.25
CA ASN A 81 31.06 -1.25 19.64
C ASN A 81 32.04 -1.77 20.71
N SER A 82 32.20 -0.99 21.77
CA SER A 82 33.03 -1.29 22.95
C SER A 82 32.35 -0.77 24.22
N SER A 83 32.81 -1.20 25.39
CA SER A 83 32.30 -0.72 26.69
C SER A 83 32.29 0.81 26.83
N ASP A 84 33.21 1.49 26.13
CA ASP A 84 33.41 2.93 26.27
C ASP A 84 32.77 3.73 25.12
N SER A 85 32.33 3.06 24.05
CA SER A 85 31.66 3.72 22.92
C SER A 85 30.23 4.15 23.28
N PRO A 86 29.72 5.28 22.76
CA PRO A 86 28.32 5.64 22.94
C PRO A 86 27.41 4.60 22.27
N ALA A 87 26.31 4.26 22.94
CA ALA A 87 25.31 3.37 22.37
C ALA A 87 24.61 4.05 21.18
N GLN A 88 24.51 3.34 20.06
CA GLN A 88 23.87 3.82 18.83
C GLN A 88 22.53 3.13 18.64
N ARG A 89 21.47 3.90 18.35
CA ARG A 89 20.14 3.34 18.09
C ARG A 89 20.16 2.52 16.80
N VAL A 90 19.68 1.29 16.88
CA VAL A 90 19.46 0.42 15.72
C VAL A 90 18.03 0.61 15.22
N TYR A 91 17.88 0.79 13.91
CA TYR A 91 16.60 0.90 13.21
C TYR A 91 16.47 -0.24 12.20
N ASP A 92 15.88 -1.35 12.64
CA ASP A 92 15.88 -2.60 11.88
C ASP A 92 14.49 -3.18 11.66
N GLU A 93 13.59 -3.10 12.64
CA GLU A 93 12.32 -3.84 12.64
C GLU A 93 11.15 -2.93 13.01
N LEU A 94 9.93 -3.29 12.58
CA LEU A 94 8.75 -2.50 12.95
C LEU A 94 8.49 -2.59 14.46
N TYR A 95 8.61 -3.79 15.04
CA TYR A 95 8.44 -3.98 16.49
C TYR A 95 9.50 -3.27 17.34
N SER A 96 10.62 -2.82 16.74
CA SER A 96 11.63 -2.02 17.43
C SER A 96 11.55 -0.52 17.13
N SER A 97 10.57 -0.10 16.32
CA SER A 97 10.37 1.28 15.88
C SER A 97 9.70 2.15 16.95
N ASP A 98 9.97 3.46 16.89
CA ASP A 98 9.31 4.42 17.78
C ASP A 98 7.79 4.44 17.56
N SER A 99 7.31 4.24 16.33
CA SER A 99 5.88 4.16 16.03
C SER A 99 5.20 2.98 16.72
N MET A 100 5.83 1.80 16.77
CA MET A 100 5.25 0.65 17.47
C MET A 100 5.25 0.84 18.99
N ILE A 101 6.32 1.42 19.52
CA ILE A 101 6.42 1.76 20.96
C ILE A 101 5.33 2.76 21.34
N GLU A 102 5.11 3.79 20.52
CA GLU A 102 4.07 4.79 20.73
C GLU A 102 2.67 4.15 20.67
N ALA A 103 2.38 3.33 19.65
CA ALA A 103 1.10 2.64 19.52
C ALA A 103 0.83 1.70 20.71
N HIS A 104 1.85 0.94 21.14
CA HIS A 104 1.75 0.07 22.31
C HIS A 104 1.52 0.88 23.59
N THR A 105 2.26 1.99 23.78
CA THR A 105 2.11 2.86 24.96
C THR A 105 0.70 3.47 25.02
N LYS A 106 0.20 4.00 23.90
CA LYS A 106 -1.17 4.53 23.80
C LYS A 106 -2.21 3.45 24.12
N LEU A 107 -2.02 2.23 23.63
CA LEU A 107 -2.89 1.11 23.96
C LEU A 107 -2.84 0.76 25.45
N GLN A 108 -1.65 0.74 26.07
CA GLN A 108 -1.56 0.46 27.50
C GLN A 108 -2.17 1.56 28.37
N GLN A 109 -2.15 2.81 27.91
CA GLN A 109 -2.75 3.94 28.59
C GLN A 109 -4.26 4.08 28.35
N SER A 110 -4.82 3.38 27.37
CA SER A 110 -6.27 3.44 27.11
C SER A 110 -7.05 2.69 28.20
N PRO A 111 -8.34 3.02 28.41
CA PRO A 111 -9.20 2.23 29.27
C PRO A 111 -9.22 0.75 28.83
N PRO A 112 -9.09 -0.21 29.76
CA PRO A 112 -9.24 -1.63 29.43
C PRO A 112 -10.71 -1.98 29.17
N GLU A 113 -10.93 -3.08 28.44
CA GLU A 113 -12.27 -3.64 28.28
C GLU A 113 -12.83 -4.10 29.62
N ARG A 114 -14.11 -3.82 29.90
CA ARG A 114 -14.72 -4.10 31.19
C ARG A 114 -14.64 -5.59 31.52
N GLY A 115 -14.02 -5.92 32.65
CA GLY A 115 -13.84 -7.30 33.10
C GLY A 115 -12.81 -8.11 32.32
N CYS A 116 -11.97 -7.47 31.49
CA CYS A 116 -10.91 -8.13 30.76
C CYS A 116 -9.53 -7.78 31.34
N GLU A 117 -8.83 -8.80 31.85
CA GLU A 117 -7.48 -8.67 32.42
C GLU A 117 -6.39 -9.23 31.49
N LEU A 118 -6.74 -9.54 30.24
CA LEU A 118 -5.81 -10.13 29.29
C LEU A 118 -4.72 -9.14 28.87
N GLU A 119 -3.52 -9.66 28.59
CA GLU A 119 -2.46 -8.89 27.96
C GLU A 119 -2.97 -8.24 26.68
N ARG A 120 -2.77 -6.92 26.55
CA ARG A 120 -3.15 -6.14 25.37
C ARG A 120 -1.97 -6.02 24.42
N VAL A 121 -2.12 -6.55 23.22
CA VAL A 121 -1.05 -6.60 22.21
C VAL A 121 -1.46 -5.82 20.98
N VAL A 122 -0.52 -5.08 20.37
CA VAL A 122 -0.76 -4.46 19.07
C VAL A 122 -0.49 -5.49 17.97
N ALA A 123 -1.50 -5.76 17.14
CA ALA A 123 -1.34 -6.51 15.89
C ALA A 123 -0.99 -5.52 14.77
N SER A 124 0.30 -5.46 14.42
CA SER A 124 0.82 -4.47 13.48
C SER A 124 0.61 -4.92 12.02
N LEU A 125 -0.35 -4.29 11.35
CA LEU A 125 -0.74 -4.58 9.98
C LEU A 125 0.12 -3.78 9.00
N MET A 126 0.68 -4.48 8.02
CA MET A 126 1.47 -3.93 6.95
C MET A 126 0.88 -4.38 5.61
N PHE A 127 0.36 -3.46 4.81
CA PHE A 127 -0.26 -3.75 3.52
C PHE A 127 0.67 -3.47 2.34
N TRP A 128 0.51 -4.27 1.30
CA TRP A 128 1.06 -4.00 -0.03
C TRP A 128 0.03 -4.30 -1.09
N SER A 129 0.07 -3.57 -2.18
CA SER A 129 -0.60 -3.96 -3.40
C SER A 129 0.24 -3.56 -4.60
N ASP A 130 0.16 -4.40 -5.63
CA ASP A 130 0.96 -4.26 -6.84
C ASP A 130 0.19 -4.90 -8.00
N SER A 131 -0.20 -4.10 -8.99
CA SER A 131 -0.89 -4.60 -10.18
C SER A 131 0.09 -5.33 -11.09
N THR A 132 -0.06 -6.66 -11.21
CA THR A 132 0.84 -7.51 -11.99
C THR A 132 0.20 -7.99 -13.29
N HIS A 133 0.98 -8.03 -14.37
CA HIS A 133 0.58 -8.68 -15.61
C HIS A 133 0.80 -10.20 -15.49
N LEU A 134 -0.23 -11.01 -15.76
CA LEU A 134 -0.17 -12.46 -15.60
C LEU A 134 0.40 -13.18 -16.83
N ALA A 135 0.44 -12.52 -17.98
CA ALA A 135 0.92 -13.13 -19.22
C ALA A 135 1.75 -12.12 -20.04
N ASN A 136 2.81 -12.62 -20.70
CA ASN A 136 3.62 -11.84 -21.65
C ASN A 136 2.82 -11.44 -22.91
N PHE A 137 1.72 -12.15 -23.19
CA PHE A 137 0.79 -11.87 -24.29
C PHE A 137 -0.65 -11.92 -23.75
N GLY A 138 -1.48 -10.96 -24.15
CA GLY A 138 -2.87 -10.82 -23.69
C GLY A 138 -3.07 -9.72 -22.64
N THR A 139 -4.31 -9.57 -22.16
CA THR A 139 -4.72 -8.50 -21.23
C THR A 139 -4.91 -8.99 -19.79
N ALA A 140 -4.60 -10.26 -19.52
CA ALA A 140 -4.74 -10.87 -18.21
C ALA A 140 -3.79 -10.20 -17.18
N SER A 141 -4.37 -9.72 -16.10
CA SER A 141 -3.66 -9.04 -15.01
C SER A 141 -4.30 -9.41 -13.69
N LEU A 142 -3.50 -9.46 -12.63
CA LEU A 142 -3.94 -9.68 -11.27
C LEU A 142 -3.52 -8.49 -10.42
N TRP A 143 -4.42 -8.03 -9.55
CA TRP A 143 -4.10 -6.97 -8.62
C TRP A 143 -4.24 -7.49 -7.17
N PRO A 144 -3.24 -8.24 -6.69
CA PRO A 144 -3.25 -8.78 -5.34
C PRO A 144 -3.08 -7.68 -4.29
N LEU A 145 -3.79 -7.87 -3.18
CA LEU A 145 -3.60 -7.15 -1.93
C LEU A 145 -3.01 -8.11 -0.89
N TYR A 146 -1.88 -7.71 -0.32
CA TYR A 146 -1.09 -8.48 0.63
C TYR A 146 -1.13 -7.86 2.02
N LEU A 147 -1.06 -8.72 3.03
CA LEU A 147 -0.94 -8.36 4.44
C LEU A 147 0.25 -9.13 5.04
N PHE A 148 1.12 -8.39 5.72
CA PHE A 148 2.14 -8.92 6.61
C PHE A 148 1.96 -8.36 8.02
N PHE A 149 2.59 -9.03 8.98
CA PHE A 149 2.60 -8.63 10.38
C PHE A 149 3.96 -8.08 10.77
N GLY A 150 3.99 -6.82 11.21
CA GLY A 150 5.21 -6.18 11.68
C GLY A 150 5.71 -6.68 13.05
N ASN A 151 4.93 -7.55 13.71
CA ASN A 151 5.33 -8.32 14.89
C ASN A 151 6.33 -9.43 14.51
N GLN A 152 6.39 -9.81 13.23
CA GLN A 152 7.29 -10.83 12.71
C GLN A 152 8.55 -10.19 12.09
N SER A 153 9.72 -10.74 12.41
CA SER A 153 10.99 -10.22 11.90
C SER A 153 11.09 -10.26 10.38
N LYS A 154 11.76 -9.26 9.80
CA LYS A 154 12.08 -9.19 8.36
C LYS A 154 12.79 -10.46 7.89
N SER A 155 13.69 -11.01 8.69
CA SER A 155 14.41 -12.25 8.37
C SER A 155 13.47 -13.43 8.14
N LEU A 156 12.39 -13.54 8.92
CA LEU A 156 11.37 -14.56 8.71
C LEU A 156 10.46 -14.21 7.54
N ARG A 157 9.98 -12.96 7.46
CA ARG A 157 9.12 -12.50 6.35
C ARG A 157 9.76 -12.67 4.97
N GLY A 158 11.08 -12.48 4.88
CA GLY A 158 11.85 -12.65 3.65
C GLY A 158 12.15 -14.10 3.25
N LYS A 159 11.78 -15.10 4.07
CA LYS A 159 11.98 -16.52 3.75
C LYS A 159 10.76 -17.06 3.00
N PRO A 160 10.90 -17.55 1.75
CA PRO A 160 9.74 -18.04 0.98
C PRO A 160 8.96 -19.19 1.66
N ARG A 161 9.62 -19.97 2.52
CA ARG A 161 9.02 -21.14 3.18
C ARG A 161 8.20 -20.82 4.44
N THR A 162 8.20 -19.58 4.91
CA THR A 162 7.45 -19.21 6.14
C THR A 162 6.00 -18.81 5.87
N ALA A 163 5.61 -18.67 4.59
CA ALA A 163 4.25 -18.24 4.20
C ALA A 163 3.77 -16.96 4.93
N SER A 164 4.70 -16.06 5.27
CA SER A 164 4.45 -14.83 6.01
C SER A 164 3.67 -13.75 5.23
N CYS A 165 3.50 -13.94 3.92
CA CYS A 165 2.76 -13.05 3.04
C CYS A 165 1.34 -13.57 2.88
N HIS A 166 0.36 -12.85 3.42
CA HIS A 166 -1.04 -13.26 3.35
C HIS A 166 -1.75 -12.47 2.25
N HIS A 167 -2.26 -13.16 1.24
CA HIS A 167 -3.17 -12.54 0.29
C HIS A 167 -4.51 -12.33 0.97
N ILE A 168 -5.09 -11.14 0.84
CA ILE A 168 -6.37 -10.80 1.45
C ILE A 168 -7.42 -10.34 0.45
N ALA A 169 -7.04 -9.90 -0.74
CA ALA A 169 -7.98 -9.62 -1.82
C ALA A 169 -7.31 -9.67 -3.19
N TYR A 170 -8.12 -9.80 -4.24
CA TYR A 170 -7.74 -9.55 -5.62
C TYR A 170 -8.63 -8.45 -6.19
N ILE A 171 -8.07 -7.24 -6.34
CA ILE A 171 -8.81 -6.04 -6.72
C ILE A 171 -9.28 -6.20 -8.17
N PRO A 172 -10.60 -6.15 -8.43
CA PRO A 172 -11.11 -6.26 -9.79
C PRO A 172 -10.81 -4.98 -10.57
N LYS A 173 -10.64 -5.13 -11.89
CA LYS A 173 -10.68 -3.99 -12.81
C LYS A 173 -12.12 -3.59 -13.06
N LEU A 174 -12.31 -2.33 -13.45
CA LEU A 174 -13.59 -1.88 -14.00
C LEU A 174 -13.92 -2.74 -15.24
N PRO A 175 -15.04 -3.47 -15.25
CA PRO A 175 -15.33 -4.47 -16.29
C PRO A 175 -15.75 -3.81 -17.61
N ALA A 176 -15.63 -4.54 -18.72
CA ALA A 176 -15.89 -4.00 -20.06
C ALA A 176 -17.35 -3.54 -20.25
N ASN A 177 -18.31 -4.27 -19.66
CA ASN A 177 -19.74 -3.93 -19.68
C ASN A 177 -20.07 -2.63 -18.93
N PHE A 178 -19.12 -2.03 -18.20
CA PHE A 178 -19.28 -0.70 -17.63
C PHE A 178 -19.47 0.36 -18.72
N HIS A 179 -18.83 0.20 -19.88
CA HIS A 179 -19.03 1.11 -21.01
C HIS A 179 -20.48 1.09 -21.49
N ASP A 180 -21.03 -0.10 -21.68
CA ASP A 180 -22.41 -0.30 -22.12
C ASP A 180 -23.39 0.27 -21.09
N PHE A 181 -23.13 0.05 -19.80
CA PHE A 181 -23.91 0.61 -18.71
C PHE A 181 -23.96 2.15 -18.76
N VAL A 182 -22.81 2.83 -18.87
CA VAL A 182 -22.79 4.29 -18.93
C VAL A 182 -23.48 4.80 -20.19
N SER A 183 -23.27 4.15 -21.34
CA SER A 183 -23.93 4.56 -22.58
C SER A 183 -25.45 4.36 -22.56
N ALA A 184 -25.95 3.32 -21.91
CA ALA A 184 -27.38 3.16 -21.68
C ALA A 184 -27.93 4.22 -20.70
N LEU A 185 -27.14 4.62 -19.71
CA LEU A 185 -27.52 5.58 -18.67
C LEU A 185 -27.55 7.03 -19.18
N THR A 186 -26.54 7.45 -19.96
CA THR A 186 -26.36 8.85 -20.36
C THR A 186 -26.62 9.12 -21.84
N GLY A 187 -26.73 8.07 -22.67
CA GLY A 187 -26.77 8.18 -24.13
C GLY A 187 -25.40 8.42 -24.78
N GLU A 188 -24.32 8.53 -24.00
CA GLU A 188 -22.97 8.82 -24.49
C GLU A 188 -21.95 7.78 -23.99
N ALA A 189 -20.83 7.62 -24.72
CA ALA A 189 -19.72 6.82 -24.23
C ALA A 189 -19.10 7.45 -22.95
N PRO A 190 -18.66 6.63 -21.96
CA PRO A 190 -18.04 7.18 -20.76
C PRO A 190 -16.76 7.95 -21.11
N THR A 191 -16.66 9.17 -20.60
CA THR A 191 -15.45 10.00 -20.76
C THR A 191 -14.27 9.42 -19.98
N ALA A 192 -13.05 9.80 -20.36
CA ALA A 192 -11.85 9.43 -19.61
C ALA A 192 -11.89 9.87 -18.13
N ASP A 193 -12.57 10.99 -17.85
CA ASP A 193 -12.74 11.51 -16.49
C ASP A 193 -13.68 10.65 -15.65
N ILE A 194 -14.81 10.21 -16.23
CA ILE A 194 -15.74 9.28 -15.57
C ILE A 194 -15.04 7.94 -15.31
N LEU A 195 -14.35 7.39 -16.32
CA LEU A 195 -13.60 6.13 -16.16
C LEU A 195 -12.54 6.23 -15.07
N THR A 196 -11.80 7.34 -15.03
CA THR A 196 -10.76 7.57 -14.01
C THR A 196 -11.38 7.71 -12.62
N HIS A 197 -12.49 8.44 -12.51
CA HIS A 197 -13.23 8.58 -11.25
C HIS A 197 -13.75 7.23 -10.75
N CYS A 198 -14.45 6.48 -11.59
CA CYS A 198 -15.02 5.19 -11.22
C CYS A 198 -13.95 4.16 -10.84
N ARG A 199 -12.79 4.15 -11.49
CA ARG A 199 -11.64 3.30 -11.06
C ARG A 199 -11.16 3.63 -9.65
N ARG A 200 -11.21 4.90 -9.21
CA ARG A 200 -10.92 5.28 -7.83
C ARG A 200 -12.01 4.78 -6.88
N GLU A 201 -13.28 4.94 -7.26
CA GLU A 201 -14.40 4.41 -6.47
C GLU A 201 -14.28 2.89 -6.30
N VAL A 202 -13.85 2.14 -7.32
CA VAL A 202 -13.61 0.69 -7.21
C VAL A 202 -12.57 0.37 -6.13
N MET A 203 -11.41 1.04 -6.15
CA MET A 203 -10.37 0.84 -5.14
C MET A 203 -10.90 1.06 -3.71
N HIS A 204 -11.64 2.15 -3.51
CA HIS A 204 -12.18 2.48 -2.19
C HIS A 204 -13.39 1.65 -1.80
N ALA A 205 -14.18 1.15 -2.76
CA ALA A 205 -15.25 0.20 -2.48
C ALA A 205 -14.70 -1.17 -2.02
N VAL A 206 -13.60 -1.63 -2.61
CA VAL A 206 -12.90 -2.84 -2.11
C VAL A 206 -12.43 -2.62 -0.68
N TRP A 207 -11.76 -1.50 -0.40
CA TRP A 207 -11.30 -1.21 0.95
C TRP A 207 -12.44 -1.02 1.95
N ALA A 208 -13.53 -0.38 1.57
CA ALA A 208 -14.70 -0.25 2.43
C ALA A 208 -15.30 -1.62 2.80
N LEU A 209 -15.30 -2.57 1.86
CA LEU A 209 -15.73 -3.94 2.11
C LEU A 209 -14.76 -4.71 3.03
N LEU A 210 -13.44 -4.46 2.93
CA LEU A 210 -12.44 -5.09 3.80
C LEU A 210 -12.37 -4.48 5.20
N LEU A 211 -12.68 -3.19 5.34
CA LEU A 211 -12.79 -2.46 6.61
C LEU A 211 -14.22 -2.58 7.16
N ASP A 212 -14.73 -3.81 7.21
CA ASP A 212 -16.08 -4.13 7.65
C ASP A 212 -16.31 -3.86 9.15
N GLU A 213 -17.56 -4.00 9.59
CA GLU A 213 -17.95 -3.77 10.98
C GLU A 213 -17.16 -4.66 11.97
N GLU A 214 -16.82 -5.89 11.57
CA GLU A 214 -16.02 -6.80 12.39
C GLU A 214 -14.60 -6.26 12.58
N PHE A 215 -13.97 -5.77 11.51
CA PHE A 215 -12.67 -5.12 11.56
C PHE A 215 -12.70 -3.85 12.39
N LEU A 216 -13.71 -2.99 12.23
CA LEU A 216 -13.83 -1.75 13.02
C LEU A 216 -14.04 -2.06 14.51
N HIS A 217 -14.87 -3.06 14.82
CA HIS A 217 -15.06 -3.54 16.18
C HIS A 217 -13.75 -4.07 16.76
N ALA A 218 -13.02 -4.91 16.02
CA ALA A 218 -11.70 -5.41 16.41
C ALA A 218 -10.67 -4.28 16.58
N TYR A 219 -10.70 -3.26 15.73
CA TYR A 219 -9.81 -2.11 15.82
C TYR A 219 -9.99 -1.37 17.15
N LYS A 220 -11.25 -1.18 17.58
CA LYS A 220 -11.61 -0.48 18.81
C LYS A 220 -11.43 -1.35 20.06
N HIS A 221 -11.99 -2.56 20.05
CA HIS A 221 -12.16 -3.41 21.23
C HIS A 221 -11.14 -4.57 21.32
N GLY A 222 -10.36 -4.77 20.27
CA GLY A 222 -9.44 -5.90 20.15
C GLY A 222 -10.15 -7.23 19.93
N ILE A 223 -9.35 -8.25 19.62
CA ILE A 223 -9.79 -9.63 19.39
C ILE A 223 -9.07 -10.52 20.40
N VAL A 224 -9.82 -11.36 21.13
CA VAL A 224 -9.23 -12.36 22.02
C VAL A 224 -8.80 -13.58 21.19
N ILE A 225 -7.54 -13.95 21.34
CA ILE A 225 -6.90 -15.05 20.64
C ILE A 225 -6.07 -15.85 21.65
N GLU A 226 -6.26 -17.17 21.66
CA GLU A 226 -5.39 -18.09 22.39
C GLU A 226 -4.14 -18.37 21.56
N CYS A 227 -2.98 -17.99 22.08
CA CYS A 227 -1.72 -18.17 21.38
C CYS A 227 -1.18 -19.61 21.55
N PRO A 228 -0.23 -20.05 20.71
CA PRO A 228 0.36 -21.40 20.79
C PRO A 228 1.10 -21.74 22.09
N ASP A 229 1.27 -20.77 22.99
CA ASP A 229 1.82 -20.94 24.33
C ASP A 229 0.72 -21.23 25.39
N GLY A 230 -0.54 -21.34 24.98
CA GLY A 230 -1.70 -21.55 25.85
C GLY A 230 -2.18 -20.29 26.55
N ILE A 231 -1.62 -19.12 26.23
CA ILE A 231 -1.99 -17.84 26.85
C ILE A 231 -2.93 -17.08 25.92
N SER A 232 -4.11 -16.75 26.44
CA SER A 232 -5.05 -15.84 25.76
C SER A 232 -4.60 -14.39 25.88
N ARG A 233 -4.59 -13.68 24.75
CA ARG A 233 -4.24 -12.26 24.67
C ARG A 233 -5.29 -11.51 23.86
N ARG A 234 -5.43 -10.21 24.11
CA ARG A 234 -6.32 -9.32 23.36
C ARG A 234 -5.51 -8.50 22.37
N PHE A 235 -5.67 -8.80 21.08
CA PHE A 235 -4.94 -8.16 20.00
C PHE A 235 -5.72 -6.99 19.40
N TYR A 236 -5.09 -5.83 19.31
CA TYR A 236 -5.64 -4.61 18.73
C TYR A 236 -4.97 -4.35 17.36
N PRO A 237 -5.69 -4.53 16.24
CA PRO A 237 -5.17 -4.28 14.91
C PRO A 237 -4.79 -2.81 14.74
N ARG A 238 -3.61 -2.51 14.21
CA ARG A 238 -3.16 -1.15 13.88
C ARG A 238 -2.47 -1.15 12.53
N ILE A 239 -2.88 -0.26 11.64
CA ILE A 239 -2.27 -0.11 10.32
C ILE A 239 -1.01 0.75 10.45
N PHE A 240 0.14 0.19 10.13
CA PHE A 240 1.42 0.91 10.21
C PHE A 240 1.91 1.35 8.84
N THR A 241 1.82 0.45 7.85
CA THR A 241 2.36 0.71 6.53
C THR A 241 1.41 0.25 5.46
N TYR A 242 1.35 1.00 4.38
CA TYR A 242 0.84 0.58 3.10
C TYR A 242 1.90 1.00 2.07
N SER A 243 2.53 0.01 1.45
CA SER A 243 3.54 0.21 0.42
C SER A 243 2.99 -0.20 -0.94
N ALA A 244 3.20 0.65 -1.94
CA ALA A 244 2.77 0.48 -3.30
C ALA A 244 3.59 1.43 -4.19
N ASP A 245 3.49 1.29 -5.50
CA ASP A 245 4.09 2.26 -6.42
C ASP A 245 3.36 3.64 -6.36
N TYR A 246 3.93 4.65 -7.01
CA TYR A 246 3.38 6.01 -6.93
C TYR A 246 1.95 6.13 -7.52
N PRO A 247 1.65 5.64 -8.74
CA PRO A 247 0.29 5.65 -9.27
C PRO A 247 -0.74 5.01 -8.33
N GLU A 248 -0.38 3.91 -7.67
CA GLU A 248 -1.25 3.22 -6.74
C GLU A 248 -1.39 3.96 -5.40
N LYS A 249 -0.30 4.52 -4.86
CA LYS A 249 -0.36 5.43 -3.70
C LYS A 249 -1.25 6.63 -3.95
N VAL A 250 -1.27 7.17 -5.16
CA VAL A 250 -2.15 8.28 -5.55
C VAL A 250 -3.63 7.87 -5.46
N LEU A 251 -3.97 6.63 -5.85
CA LEU A 251 -5.32 6.08 -5.68
C LEU A 251 -5.68 5.94 -4.19
N LEU A 252 -4.77 5.37 -3.41
CA LEU A 252 -4.94 5.14 -1.96
C LEU A 252 -5.03 6.46 -1.18
N ALA A 253 -4.25 7.47 -1.55
CA ALA A 253 -4.24 8.79 -0.93
C ALA A 253 -5.39 9.69 -1.40
N THR A 254 -6.18 9.28 -2.40
CA THR A 254 -7.22 10.10 -3.03
C THR A 254 -6.70 11.46 -3.51
N ILE A 255 -5.56 11.44 -4.23
CA ILE A 255 -4.96 12.64 -4.83
C ILE A 255 -4.85 12.51 -6.36
N ARG A 256 -4.44 13.59 -7.01
CA ARG A 256 -4.24 13.66 -8.46
C ARG A 256 -2.86 13.15 -8.82
N ASN A 257 -2.80 12.27 -9.82
CA ASN A 257 -1.56 11.80 -10.37
C ASN A 257 -0.75 12.97 -10.94
N PHE A 258 0.46 13.19 -10.41
CA PHE A 258 1.34 14.30 -10.76
C PHE A 258 0.69 15.69 -10.65
N GLY A 259 -0.23 15.87 -9.71
CA GLY A 259 -0.85 17.16 -9.40
C GLY A 259 0.13 18.24 -8.94
N SER A 260 -0.40 19.43 -8.64
CA SER A 260 0.38 20.56 -8.10
C SER A 260 1.07 20.23 -6.77
N MET A 261 0.48 19.34 -5.97
CA MET A 261 0.96 18.87 -4.68
C MET A 261 1.05 17.33 -4.73
N PRO A 262 2.03 16.74 -5.44
CA PRO A 262 1.97 15.34 -5.84
C PRO A 262 2.27 14.35 -4.70
N CYS A 263 2.83 14.79 -3.59
CA CYS A 263 3.20 13.88 -2.51
C CYS A 263 1.97 13.36 -1.75
N PRO A 264 1.85 12.05 -1.49
CA PRO A 264 0.74 11.49 -0.71
C PRO A 264 0.80 11.84 0.78
N ARG A 265 1.91 12.40 1.28
CA ARG A 265 2.11 12.71 2.72
C ARG A 265 2.21 14.19 3.05
N CYS A 266 2.50 15.05 2.07
CA CYS A 266 2.66 16.49 2.29
C CYS A 266 2.16 17.33 1.11
N LEU A 267 1.93 18.61 1.37
CA LEU A 267 1.48 19.64 0.44
C LEU A 267 2.66 20.45 -0.13
N VAL A 268 3.82 19.82 -0.32
CA VAL A 268 4.94 20.42 -1.03
C VAL A 268 4.58 20.51 -2.51
N SER A 269 4.75 21.70 -3.10
CA SER A 269 4.44 21.91 -4.51
C SER A 269 5.43 21.23 -5.43
N LYS A 270 4.95 20.84 -6.61
CA LYS A 270 5.73 20.18 -7.66
C LYS A 270 6.97 20.99 -8.05
N GLU A 271 6.85 22.32 -8.07
CA GLU A 271 7.93 23.26 -8.39
C GLU A 271 9.06 23.25 -7.34
N ARG A 272 8.76 22.84 -6.11
CA ARG A 272 9.71 22.79 -4.98
C ARG A 272 10.41 21.43 -4.86
N ILE A 273 10.03 20.42 -5.65
CA ILE A 273 10.65 19.09 -5.64
C ILE A 273 12.17 19.13 -5.86
N PRO A 274 12.75 20.01 -6.70
CA PRO A 274 14.21 20.09 -6.85
C PRO A 274 14.96 20.43 -5.55
N GLU A 275 14.27 20.92 -4.52
CA GLU A 275 14.85 21.26 -3.22
C GLU A 275 14.94 20.06 -2.25
N VAL A 276 14.56 18.85 -2.68
CA VAL A 276 14.65 17.62 -1.86
C VAL A 276 16.03 17.46 -1.23
N GLY A 277 16.06 17.19 0.08
CA GLY A 277 17.29 17.02 0.87
C GLY A 277 17.87 18.33 1.42
N MET A 278 17.27 19.48 1.12
CA MET A 278 17.61 20.74 1.79
C MET A 278 16.90 20.85 3.14
N ASN A 279 17.55 21.46 4.14
CA ASN A 279 16.96 21.72 5.47
C ASN A 279 15.60 22.44 5.41
N ASN A 280 15.43 23.34 4.43
CA ASN A 280 14.15 24.04 4.23
C ASN A 280 13.07 23.12 3.65
N ASP A 281 13.44 22.11 2.87
CA ASP A 281 12.51 21.11 2.36
C ASP A 281 12.00 20.22 3.48
N ASP A 282 12.88 19.76 4.37
CA ASP A 282 12.51 18.96 5.53
C ASP A 282 11.47 19.70 6.39
N LYS A 283 11.75 20.96 6.72
CA LYS A 283 10.81 21.82 7.46
C LYS A 283 9.48 21.99 6.73
N ARG A 284 9.47 22.16 5.40
CA ARG A 284 8.22 22.25 4.63
C ARG A 284 7.44 20.96 4.65
N ARG A 285 8.08 19.80 4.54
CA ARG A 285 7.41 18.50 4.60
C ARG A 285 6.81 18.24 5.97
N GLU A 286 7.47 18.70 7.03
CA GLU A 286 6.98 18.61 8.40
C GLU A 286 5.81 19.55 8.67
N ASN A 287 5.92 20.81 8.26
CA ASN A 287 4.91 21.82 8.53
C ASN A 287 3.68 21.71 7.61
N ASN A 288 3.86 21.21 6.39
CA ASN A 288 2.81 21.10 5.39
C ASN A 288 2.39 19.64 5.18
N ARG A 289 2.32 18.84 6.25
CA ARG A 289 1.80 17.47 6.15
C ARG A 289 0.36 17.48 5.65
N ARG A 290 0.00 16.47 4.86
CA ARG A 290 -1.41 16.18 4.59
C ARG A 290 -2.01 15.61 5.86
N VAL A 291 -3.21 16.07 6.19
CA VAL A 291 -3.96 15.61 7.35
C VAL A 291 -5.34 15.20 6.89
N ALA A 292 -5.76 14.00 7.30
CA ALA A 292 -7.13 13.52 7.12
C ALA A 292 -8.04 14.17 8.17
N ASP A 293 -8.48 15.40 7.90
CA ASP A 293 -9.28 16.23 8.82
C ASP A 293 -10.68 16.58 8.27
N ASP A 294 -11.52 17.18 9.12
CA ASP A 294 -12.88 17.59 8.77
C ASP A 294 -12.92 18.57 7.59
N ASN A 295 -11.89 19.40 7.42
CA ASN A 295 -11.79 20.33 6.30
C ASN A 295 -11.58 19.57 4.98
N LEU A 296 -10.71 18.56 4.96
CA LEU A 296 -10.56 17.66 3.82
C LEU A 296 -11.88 16.94 3.55
N PHE A 297 -12.49 16.32 4.56
CA PHE A 297 -13.73 15.56 4.41
C PHE A 297 -14.89 16.43 3.89
N SER A 298 -15.01 17.65 4.39
CA SER A 298 -16.02 18.61 3.94
C SER A 298 -15.84 19.01 2.48
N LYS A 299 -14.59 19.23 2.01
CA LYS A 299 -14.30 19.50 0.60
C LYS A 299 -14.69 18.32 -0.29
N ILE A 300 -14.35 17.10 0.12
CA ILE A 300 -14.71 15.89 -0.63
C ILE A 300 -16.23 15.73 -0.67
N LYS A 301 -16.91 15.88 0.47
CA LYS A 301 -18.38 15.80 0.56
C LYS A 301 -19.04 16.82 -0.36
N THR A 302 -18.60 18.08 -0.31
CA THR A 302 -19.11 19.16 -1.16
C THR A 302 -18.93 18.85 -2.64
N ALA A 303 -17.72 18.42 -3.04
CA ALA A 303 -17.46 18.04 -4.43
C ALA A 303 -18.31 16.86 -4.90
N ARG A 304 -18.52 15.86 -4.04
CA ARG A 304 -19.39 14.72 -4.33
C ARG A 304 -20.85 15.15 -4.46
N THR A 305 -21.36 16.00 -3.59
CA THR A 305 -22.72 16.54 -3.71
C THR A 305 -22.91 17.28 -5.03
N TRP A 306 -21.94 18.10 -5.46
CA TRP A 306 -22.01 18.74 -6.77
C TRP A 306 -22.08 17.74 -7.92
N ILE A 307 -21.27 16.68 -7.87
CA ILE A 307 -21.20 15.69 -8.94
C ILE A 307 -22.43 14.79 -8.99
N TYR A 308 -22.79 14.21 -7.84
CA TYR A 308 -23.78 13.15 -7.76
C TYR A 308 -25.20 13.65 -7.49
N ASN A 309 -25.38 14.78 -6.80
CA ASN A 309 -26.72 15.31 -6.51
C ASN A 309 -27.10 16.48 -7.43
N GLN A 310 -26.12 17.26 -7.92
CA GLN A 310 -26.38 18.43 -8.77
C GLN A 310 -25.98 18.21 -10.24
N GLY A 311 -25.60 16.99 -10.63
CA GLY A 311 -25.29 16.64 -12.02
C GLY A 311 -24.04 17.32 -12.60
N LEU A 312 -23.16 17.92 -11.79
CA LEU A 312 -21.94 18.52 -12.32
C LEU A 312 -20.98 17.44 -12.84
N ARG A 313 -20.29 17.76 -13.94
CA ARG A 313 -19.18 16.92 -14.44
C ARG A 313 -18.07 16.80 -13.39
N VAL A 314 -17.38 15.66 -13.36
CA VAL A 314 -16.27 15.38 -12.43
C VAL A 314 -15.17 16.46 -12.46
N LYS A 315 -14.89 17.04 -13.63
CA LYS A 315 -13.95 18.15 -13.82
C LYS A 315 -14.62 19.51 -14.07
N ALA A 316 -15.84 19.71 -13.58
CA ALA A 316 -16.49 21.01 -13.64
C ALA A 316 -15.62 22.07 -12.95
N ALA A 317 -15.67 23.31 -13.44
CA ALA A 317 -14.82 24.40 -12.95
C ALA A 317 -14.96 24.64 -11.43
N ALA A 318 -16.16 24.42 -10.88
CA ALA A 318 -16.41 24.50 -9.44
C ALA A 318 -15.64 23.41 -8.66
N VAL A 319 -15.74 22.15 -9.09
CA VAL A 319 -15.02 21.01 -8.49
C VAL A 319 -13.51 21.22 -8.57
N GLU A 320 -13.01 21.64 -9.74
CA GLU A 320 -11.59 21.92 -9.94
C GLU A 320 -11.10 23.03 -9.02
N ARG A 321 -11.85 24.14 -8.89
CA ARG A 321 -11.47 25.25 -7.99
C ARG A 321 -11.37 24.80 -6.53
N LEU A 322 -12.22 23.86 -6.11
CA LEU A 322 -12.24 23.35 -4.75
C LEU A 322 -11.07 22.38 -4.46
N LEU A 323 -10.78 21.46 -5.38
CA LEU A 323 -9.90 20.32 -5.11
C LEU A 323 -8.48 20.46 -5.68
N SER A 324 -8.31 21.16 -6.82
CA SER A 324 -7.01 21.33 -7.49
C SER A 324 -5.91 21.94 -6.63
N PRO A 325 -6.17 22.97 -5.77
CA PRO A 325 -5.10 23.63 -5.00
C PRO A 325 -4.31 22.67 -4.11
N THR A 326 -4.94 21.61 -3.61
CA THR A 326 -4.32 20.58 -2.76
C THR A 326 -4.20 19.24 -3.47
N SER A 327 -4.43 19.21 -4.78
CA SER A 327 -4.39 18.01 -5.63
C SER A 327 -5.34 16.90 -5.17
N LEU A 328 -6.46 17.23 -4.54
CA LEU A 328 -7.48 16.25 -4.15
C LEU A 328 -8.30 15.79 -5.37
N VAL A 329 -9.00 14.68 -5.21
CA VAL A 329 -9.98 14.14 -6.17
C VAL A 329 -11.30 13.88 -5.43
N PRO A 330 -12.47 13.90 -6.11
CA PRO A 330 -13.78 13.81 -5.45
C PRO A 330 -14.16 12.38 -5.01
N THR A 331 -13.21 11.63 -4.46
CA THR A 331 -13.42 10.25 -3.97
C THR A 331 -13.33 10.23 -2.45
N ALA A 332 -14.31 9.62 -1.79
CA ALA A 332 -14.25 9.38 -0.36
C ALA A 332 -13.24 8.27 -0.07
N ASN A 333 -12.30 8.54 0.83
CA ASN A 333 -11.27 7.58 1.20
C ASN A 333 -11.83 6.55 2.19
N ALA A 334 -11.77 5.26 1.85
CA ALA A 334 -12.32 4.20 2.71
C ALA A 334 -11.66 4.16 4.10
N PHE A 335 -10.37 4.53 4.20
CA PHE A 335 -9.65 4.54 5.47
C PHE A 335 -10.07 5.71 6.39
N SER A 336 -10.84 6.67 5.89
CA SER A 336 -11.35 7.79 6.72
C SER A 336 -12.19 7.32 7.90
N VAL A 337 -12.83 6.14 7.83
CA VAL A 337 -13.57 5.55 8.95
C VAL A 337 -12.68 5.26 10.16
N LEU A 338 -11.36 5.12 9.97
CA LEU A 338 -10.40 4.86 11.04
C LEU A 338 -9.87 6.16 11.70
N SER A 339 -10.21 7.34 11.14
CA SER A 339 -9.85 8.65 11.74
C SER A 339 -10.45 8.82 13.13
N GLN A 340 -11.64 8.26 13.38
CA GLN A 340 -12.28 8.22 14.69
C GLN A 340 -11.44 7.49 15.76
N PHE A 341 -10.49 6.64 15.32
CA PHE A 341 -9.54 5.92 16.18
C PHE A 341 -8.12 6.52 16.13
N GLY A 342 -7.97 7.72 15.55
CA GLY A 342 -6.72 8.45 15.46
C GLY A 342 -5.80 8.05 14.30
N LEU A 343 -6.27 7.28 13.32
CA LEU A 343 -5.48 6.99 12.12
C LEU A 343 -5.60 8.13 11.11
N ASP A 344 -4.46 8.75 10.77
CA ASP A 344 -4.33 9.55 9.55
C ASP A 344 -3.80 8.66 8.42
N TYR A 345 -4.65 8.36 7.43
CA TYR A 345 -4.30 7.47 6.33
C TYR A 345 -3.19 8.01 5.42
N HIS A 346 -2.83 9.29 5.50
CA HIS A 346 -1.64 9.79 4.79
C HIS A 346 -0.34 9.29 5.42
N THR A 347 -0.36 8.94 6.72
CA THR A 347 0.83 8.52 7.44
C THR A 347 1.23 7.06 7.18
N MET A 348 0.27 6.20 6.81
CA MET A 348 0.55 4.80 6.50
C MET A 348 1.27 4.62 5.16
N LEU A 349 1.19 5.59 4.25
CA LEU A 349 1.76 5.47 2.90
C LEU A 349 3.28 5.62 2.94
N VAL A 350 4.00 4.50 2.89
CA VAL A 350 5.47 4.45 3.01
C VAL A 350 6.16 4.35 1.66
N VAL A 351 7.41 4.79 1.57
CA VAL A 351 8.24 4.68 0.36
C VAL A 351 8.40 3.21 -0.04
N ASP A 352 8.18 2.92 -1.32
CA ASP A 352 8.51 1.61 -1.89
C ASP A 352 9.89 1.74 -2.53
N PHE A 353 10.92 1.31 -1.81
CA PHE A 353 12.30 1.45 -2.28
C PHE A 353 12.53 0.73 -3.60
N MET A 354 11.90 -0.42 -3.81
CA MET A 354 12.09 -1.22 -5.02
C MET A 354 11.54 -0.50 -6.24
N HIS A 355 10.28 -0.05 -6.18
CA HIS A 355 9.62 0.59 -7.33
C HIS A 355 10.00 2.07 -7.49
N GLU A 356 10.08 2.83 -6.41
CA GLU A 356 10.28 4.28 -6.47
C GLU A 356 11.77 4.65 -6.62
N PHE A 357 12.66 3.92 -5.96
CA PHE A 357 14.08 4.25 -5.96
C PHE A 357 14.89 3.36 -6.90
N GLU A 358 14.96 2.04 -6.68
CA GLU A 358 15.81 1.14 -7.46
C GLU A 358 15.39 1.08 -8.93
N LEU A 359 14.15 0.66 -9.20
CA LEU A 359 13.59 0.60 -10.56
C LEU A 359 13.15 1.96 -11.09
N GLY A 360 12.90 2.92 -10.20
CA GLY A 360 12.45 4.27 -10.53
C GLY A 360 13.63 5.22 -10.74
N VAL A 361 13.94 6.01 -9.71
CA VAL A 361 14.93 7.11 -9.75
C VAL A 361 16.31 6.62 -10.19
N TRP A 362 16.84 5.57 -9.56
CA TRP A 362 18.18 5.11 -9.82
C TRP A 362 18.33 4.57 -11.25
N LYS A 363 17.45 3.68 -11.70
CA LYS A 363 17.45 3.21 -13.10
C LYS A 363 17.40 4.36 -14.11
N ALA A 364 16.58 5.39 -13.87
CA ALA A 364 16.49 6.55 -14.74
C ALA A 364 17.79 7.38 -14.75
N THR A 365 18.36 7.63 -13.57
CA THR A 365 19.64 8.33 -13.39
C THR A 365 20.77 7.56 -14.05
N PHE A 366 20.89 6.26 -13.78
CA PHE A 366 21.90 5.39 -14.39
C PHE A 366 21.81 5.40 -15.92
N LYS A 367 20.59 5.28 -16.48
CA LYS A 367 20.38 5.40 -17.93
C LYS A 367 20.85 6.75 -18.48
N HIS A 368 20.64 7.85 -17.74
CA HIS A 368 21.12 9.17 -18.14
C HIS A 368 22.65 9.27 -18.09
N LEU A 369 23.29 8.78 -17.03
CA LEU A 369 24.75 8.72 -16.91
C LEU A 369 25.37 7.91 -18.07
N ILE A 370 24.79 6.77 -18.42
CA ILE A 370 25.21 5.97 -19.58
C ILE A 370 25.13 6.79 -20.88
N ARG A 371 24.07 7.58 -21.09
CA ARG A 371 23.95 8.45 -22.27
C ARG A 371 25.03 9.53 -22.32
N ILE A 372 25.41 10.11 -21.18
CA ILE A 372 26.51 11.08 -21.09
C ILE A 372 27.83 10.41 -21.50
N LEU A 373 28.12 9.21 -21.01
CA LEU A 373 29.32 8.47 -21.37
C LEU A 373 29.37 8.14 -22.87
N PHE A 374 28.24 7.73 -23.47
CA PHE A 374 28.15 7.54 -24.92
C PHE A 374 28.41 8.84 -25.70
N ALA A 375 27.88 9.97 -25.24
CA ALA A 375 28.08 11.27 -25.88
C ALA A 375 29.53 11.78 -25.76
N HIS A 376 30.18 11.51 -24.63
CA HIS A 376 31.61 11.81 -24.44
C HIS A 376 32.49 10.97 -25.38
N GLY A 377 32.11 9.72 -25.64
CA GLY A 377 32.80 8.84 -26.57
C GLY A 377 34.06 8.19 -25.98
N GLY A 378 34.97 7.77 -26.87
CA GLY A 378 36.20 7.06 -26.51
C GLY A 378 35.93 5.66 -25.93
N SER A 379 36.73 5.26 -24.93
CA SER A 379 36.64 3.96 -24.26
C SER A 379 35.79 3.98 -22.98
N THR A 380 35.15 5.09 -22.64
CA THR A 380 34.51 5.31 -21.33
C THR A 380 33.44 4.26 -20.98
N ILE A 381 32.60 3.86 -21.93
CA ILE A 381 31.60 2.79 -21.73
C ILE A 381 32.28 1.43 -21.53
N SER A 382 33.34 1.14 -22.29
CA SER A 382 34.11 -0.10 -22.14
C SER A 382 34.77 -0.17 -20.76
N SER A 383 35.38 0.93 -20.32
CA SER A 383 35.99 1.04 -18.99
C SER A 383 34.98 0.90 -17.86
N LEU A 384 33.79 1.50 -17.99
CA LEU A 384 32.70 1.32 -17.01
C LEU A 384 32.32 -0.16 -16.89
N ASN A 385 32.08 -0.81 -18.02
CA ASN A 385 31.70 -2.21 -18.05
C ASN A 385 32.79 -3.13 -17.48
N GLU A 386 34.06 -2.84 -17.77
CA GLU A 386 35.20 -3.55 -17.20
C GLU A 386 35.24 -3.41 -15.67
N ARG A 387 35.09 -2.18 -15.15
CA ARG A 387 35.07 -1.92 -13.71
C ARG A 387 33.96 -2.69 -13.00
N TYR A 388 32.73 -2.65 -13.52
CA TYR A 388 31.63 -3.44 -12.94
C TYR A 388 31.92 -4.94 -12.95
N ARG A 389 32.48 -5.50 -14.04
CA ARG A 389 32.86 -6.93 -14.09
C ARG A 389 34.01 -7.29 -13.15
N ALA A 390 34.86 -6.33 -12.81
CA ALA A 390 35.97 -6.50 -11.88
C ALA A 390 35.53 -6.52 -10.42
N VAL A 391 34.31 -6.06 -10.10
CA VAL A 391 33.78 -6.08 -8.73
C VAL A 391 33.70 -7.54 -8.24
N PRO A 392 34.41 -7.88 -7.15
CA PRO A 392 34.34 -9.22 -6.59
C PRO A 392 32.96 -9.48 -5.98
N THR A 393 32.57 -10.74 -5.92
CA THR A 393 31.37 -11.13 -5.18
C THR A 393 31.55 -10.79 -3.70
N PHE A 394 30.57 -10.10 -3.10
CA PHE A 394 30.58 -9.75 -1.68
C PHE A 394 29.41 -10.39 -0.94
N GLY A 395 29.71 -11.05 0.18
CA GLY A 395 28.76 -11.90 0.90
C GLY A 395 28.37 -13.16 0.12
N ARG A 396 27.72 -14.13 0.79
CA ARG A 396 27.27 -15.37 0.11
C ARG A 396 26.19 -15.13 -0.96
N SER A 397 25.55 -13.96 -0.98
CA SER A 397 24.49 -13.59 -1.95
C SER A 397 24.17 -12.08 -2.00
N THR A 398 25.02 -11.21 -1.43
CA THR A 398 24.70 -9.78 -1.30
C THR A 398 25.00 -9.04 -2.59
N ILE A 399 26.27 -9.07 -3.05
CA ILE A 399 26.68 -8.57 -4.36
C ILE A 399 27.10 -9.76 -5.21
N ARG A 400 26.39 -9.98 -6.33
CA ARG A 400 26.75 -11.02 -7.30
C ARG A 400 27.75 -10.47 -8.31
N LYS A 401 28.48 -11.39 -8.96
CA LYS A 401 29.41 -11.01 -10.02
C LYS A 401 28.62 -10.46 -11.22
N PHE A 402 28.94 -9.24 -11.63
CA PHE A 402 28.44 -8.68 -12.88
C PHE A 402 29.14 -9.40 -14.04
N THR A 403 28.41 -10.23 -14.78
CA THR A 403 28.96 -11.01 -15.91
C THR A 403 28.72 -10.32 -17.25
N GLU A 404 27.63 -9.55 -17.35
CA GLU A 404 27.23 -8.81 -18.53
C GLU A 404 27.69 -7.35 -18.50
N ASN A 405 27.61 -6.67 -19.64
CA ASN A 405 27.84 -5.22 -19.71
C ASN A 405 26.74 -4.48 -18.93
N ALA A 406 27.08 -3.86 -17.80
CA ALA A 406 26.17 -3.03 -17.01
C ALA A 406 25.51 -1.93 -17.86
N SER A 407 26.24 -1.35 -18.82
CA SER A 407 25.71 -0.31 -19.73
C SER A 407 24.60 -0.81 -20.66
N ALA A 408 24.52 -2.12 -20.92
CA ALA A 408 23.49 -2.70 -21.77
C ALA A 408 22.13 -2.79 -21.07
N MET A 409 22.11 -2.82 -19.74
CA MET A 409 20.90 -2.88 -18.90
C MET A 409 19.89 -3.96 -19.33
N LYS A 410 20.38 -5.11 -19.83
CA LYS A 410 19.53 -6.20 -20.32
C LYS A 410 19.15 -7.13 -19.17
N LYS A 411 17.84 -7.39 -19.02
CA LYS A 411 17.27 -8.36 -18.07
C LYS A 411 17.62 -8.10 -16.59
N LEU A 412 17.84 -6.85 -16.21
CA LEU A 412 18.09 -6.47 -14.82
C LEU A 412 16.77 -6.40 -14.04
N ALA A 413 16.71 -7.12 -12.91
CA ALA A 413 15.71 -6.99 -11.87
C ALA A 413 16.05 -5.81 -10.93
N ALA A 414 15.14 -5.47 -10.01
CA ALA A 414 15.35 -4.37 -9.06
C ALA A 414 16.64 -4.52 -8.25
N ARG A 415 16.90 -5.71 -7.71
CA ARG A 415 18.15 -6.05 -7.03
C ARG A 415 19.39 -5.79 -7.89
N ASP A 416 19.35 -6.05 -9.19
CA ASP A 416 20.54 -5.82 -10.01
C ASP A 416 20.83 -4.31 -10.14
N TYR A 417 19.78 -3.47 -10.17
CA TYR A 417 19.92 -2.03 -10.09
C TYR A 417 20.41 -1.58 -8.70
N GLU A 418 19.88 -2.16 -7.62
CA GLU A 418 20.36 -1.94 -6.25
C GLU A 418 21.87 -2.25 -6.14
N ASP A 419 22.30 -3.42 -6.58
CA ASP A 419 23.70 -3.86 -6.56
C ASP A 419 24.59 -2.88 -7.33
N LEU A 420 24.16 -2.44 -8.54
CA LEU A 420 24.90 -1.46 -9.35
C LEU A 420 25.13 -0.12 -8.62
N LEU A 421 24.19 0.29 -7.76
CA LEU A 421 24.32 1.48 -6.93
C LEU A 421 25.21 1.23 -5.71
N GLN A 422 25.03 0.11 -5.02
CA GLN A 422 25.81 -0.20 -3.82
C GLN A 422 27.32 -0.25 -4.12
N VAL A 423 27.70 -0.77 -5.29
CA VAL A 423 29.11 -0.88 -5.68
C VAL A 423 29.66 0.38 -6.36
N SER A 424 28.84 1.40 -6.62
CA SER A 424 29.30 2.61 -7.33
C SER A 424 30.19 3.52 -6.47
N ASN A 425 30.25 3.28 -5.16
CA ASN A 425 31.04 4.03 -4.18
C ASN A 425 32.21 3.22 -3.60
N ILE A 426 32.56 2.07 -4.20
CA ILE A 426 33.73 1.30 -3.77
C ILE A 426 34.92 1.88 -4.54
N ASP A 427 35.64 2.78 -3.88
CA ASP A 427 36.93 3.34 -4.34
C ASP A 427 38.02 2.26 -4.46
#